data_AF-A0A7W8QAM8-F1
#
_entry.id   AF-A0A7W8QAM8-F1
#
_cell.length_a   1.000
_cell.length_b   1.000
_cell.length_c   1.000
_cell.angle_alpha   90.00
_cell.angle_beta   90.00
_cell.angle_gamma   90.00
#
_symmetry.space_group_name_H-M   'P 1'
#
loop_
_entity.id
_entity.type
_entity.pdbx_description
1 polymer ?
#
loop_
_entity_poly.entity_id
_entity_poly.type
_entity_poly.pdbx_seq_one_letter_code
_entity_poly.pdbx_strand_id
1 'polypeptide(L)' 'MKTVLITGCSSGFGLEIARYFLDRDWRVIATMRTPREDVLPRSDRLSILALDVKDP' A
#
# COMPACT_ATOMS: atom_id res chain seq x y z
N MET A 1 -3.24 -2.37 -17.57
CA MET A 1 -3.38 -1.73 -16.24
C MET A 1 -2.10 -1.94 -15.47
N LYS A 2 -1.53 -0.90 -14.85
CA LYS A 2 -0.26 -1.02 -14.10
C LYS A 2 -0.55 -1.30 -12.63
N THR A 3 0.24 -2.17 -12.01
CA THR A 3 0.09 -2.58 -10.61
C THR A 3 1.43 -2.45 -9.90
N VAL A 4 1.42 -1.97 -8.67
CA VAL A 4 2.60 -1.89 -7.80
C VAL A 4 2.31 -2.54 -6.45
N LEU A 5 3.25 -3.33 -5.95
CA LEU A 5 3.27 -3.82 -4.58
C LEU A 5 4.31 -3.01 -3.80
N ILE A 6 3.91 -2.47 -2.65
CA ILE A 6 4.75 -1.62 -1.82
C ILE A 6 4.77 -2.19 -0.40
N THR A 7 5.96 -2.44 0.11
CA THR A 7 6.16 -2.87 1.50
C THR A 7 6.33 -1.68 2.43
N GLY A 8 5.95 -1.84 3.71
CA GLY A 8 6.15 -0.79 4.72
C GLY A 8 5.22 0.41 4.56
N CYS A 9 3.96 0.20 4.18
CA CYS A 9 2.98 1.26 3.92
C CYS A 9 2.31 1.86 5.18
N SER A 10 2.71 1.47 6.38
CA SER A 10 2.09 1.96 7.62
C SER A 10 2.45 3.40 7.97
N SER A 11 3.57 3.93 7.45
CA SER A 11 4.10 5.27 7.75
C SER A 11 5.24 5.64 6.79
N GLY A 12 5.67 6.90 6.80
CA GLY A 12 6.89 7.35 6.12
C GLY A 12 6.85 7.12 4.61
N PHE A 13 7.99 6.74 4.02
CA PHE A 13 8.13 6.64 2.56
C PHE A 13 7.15 5.65 1.91
N GLY A 14 6.94 4.47 2.49
CA GLY A 14 6.02 3.49 1.90
C GLY A 14 4.58 4.02 1.78
N LEU A 15 4.13 4.77 2.79
CA LEU A 15 2.83 5.44 2.78
C LEU A 15 2.75 6.52 1.68
N GLU A 16 3.75 7.38 1.58
CA GLU A 16 3.78 8.45 0.56
C GLU A 16 3.89 7.89 -0.87
N ILE A 17 4.67 6.82 -1.07
CA ILE A 17 4.77 6.13 -2.36
C ILE A 17 3.43 5.50 -2.74
N ALA A 18 2.72 4.89 -1.79
CA ALA A 18 1.39 4.32 -2.04
C ALA A 18 0.39 5.39 -2.48
N ARG A 19 0.37 6.56 -1.81
CA ARG A 19 -0.44 7.72 -2.22
C ARG A 19 -0.07 8.20 -3.62
N TYR A 20 1.23 8.39 -3.86
CA TYR A 20 1.76 8.86 -5.14
C TYR A 20 1.31 8.03 -6.35
N PHE A 21 1.32 6.70 -6.22
CA PHE A 21 0.87 5.80 -7.28
C PHE A 21 -0.65 5.70 -7.38
N LEU A 22 -1.37 5.76 -6.26
CA LEU A 22 -2.83 5.74 -6.26
C LEU A 22 -3.42 6.96 -6.98
N ASP A 23 -2.80 8.14 -6.78
CA ASP A 23 -3.13 9.41 -7.46
C ASP A 23 -2.86 9.38 -8.97
N ARG A 24 -2.11 8.38 -9.46
CA ARG A 24 -1.76 8.19 -10.88
C ARG A 24 -2.57 7.08 -11.53
N ASP A 25 -3.66 6.68 -10.89
CA ASP A 25 -4.56 5.63 -11.35
C ASP A 25 -3.92 4.23 -11.45
N TRP A 26 -2.86 3.96 -10.68
CA TRP A 26 -2.32 2.61 -10.55
C TRP A 26 -3.13 1.79 -9.58
N ARG A 27 -3.11 0.46 -9.76
CA ARG A 27 -3.52 -0.47 -8.71
C ARG A 27 -2.39 -0.59 -7.69
N VAL A 28 -2.68 -0.30 -6.44
CA VAL A 28 -1.71 -0.31 -5.34
C VAL A 28 -2.03 -1.45 -4.39
N ILE A 29 -1.06 -2.34 -4.18
CA ILE A 29 -1.08 -3.35 -3.13
C ILE A 29 -0.15 -2.83 -2.01
N ALA A 30 -0.76 -2.21 -1.00
CA ALA A 30 -0.05 -1.63 0.12
C ALA A 30 0.08 -2.67 1.24
N THR A 31 1.30 -3.01 1.63
CA THR A 31 1.53 -4.02 2.66
C THR A 31 2.18 -3.45 3.92
N MET A 32 1.82 -4.05 5.05
CA MET A 32 2.30 -3.70 6.38
C MET A 32 2.14 -4.91 7.31
N ARG A 33 2.91 -5.00 8.40
CA ARG A 33 2.79 -6.14 9.33
C ARG A 33 1.42 -6.24 9.98
N THR A 34 0.84 -5.10 10.35
CA THR A 34 -0.51 -4.99 10.93
C THR A 34 -1.33 -4.06 10.05
N PRO A 35 -2.26 -4.59 9.22
CA PRO A 35 -3.11 -3.79 8.34
C PRO A 35 -3.84 -2.66 9.06
N ARG A 36 -3.79 -1.47 8.46
CA ARG A 36 -4.45 -0.24 8.90
C ARG A 36 -5.18 0.37 7.72
N GLU A 37 -6.51 0.37 7.77
CA GLU A 37 -7.34 0.93 6.69
C GLU A 37 -7.49 2.45 6.75
N ASP A 38 -7.07 3.07 7.86
CA ASP A 38 -7.25 4.50 8.12
C ASP A 38 -6.12 5.38 7.57
N VAL A 39 -5.00 4.80 7.14
CA VAL A 39 -3.81 5.57 6.72
C VAL A 39 -3.82 5.97 5.24
N LEU A 40 -4.56 5.24 4.39
CA LEU A 40 -4.66 5.48 2.95
C LEU A 40 -6.11 5.81 2.56
N PRO A 41 -6.34 6.64 1.52
CA PRO A 41 -7.69 6.95 1.08
C PRO A 41 -8.36 5.70 0.50
N ARG A 42 -9.66 5.53 0.76
CA ARG A 42 -10.44 4.43 0.20
C ARG A 42 -10.48 4.54 -1.33
N SER A 43 -10.24 3.43 -2.02
CA SER A 43 -10.22 3.36 -3.47
C SER A 43 -10.39 1.92 -3.94
N ASP A 44 -11.14 1.69 -5.02
CA ASP A 44 -11.28 0.37 -5.64
C ASP A 44 -9.96 -0.16 -6.22
N ARG A 45 -8.96 0.72 -6.36
CA ARG A 45 -7.61 0.39 -6.84
C ARG A 45 -6.62 0.12 -5.71
N LEU A 46 -7.05 0.23 -4.45
CA LEU A 46 -6.22 -0.03 -3.29
C LEU A 46 -6.55 -1.39 -2.68
N SER A 47 -5.53 -2.18 -2.40
CA SER A 47 -5.63 -3.38 -1.56
C SER A 47 -4.63 -3.25 -0.42
N ILE A 48 -5.10 -3.43 0.81
CA ILE A 48 -4.26 -3.41 2.01
C ILE A 48 -4.12 -4.85 2.51
N LEU A 49 -2.88 -5.34 2.61
CA LEU A 49 -2.60 -6.73 2.99
C LEU A 49 -1.55 -6.80 4.11
N ALA A 50 -1.65 -7.84 4.93
CA ALA A 50 -0.61 -8.18 5.88
C ALA A 50 0.61 -8.74 5.14
N LEU A 51 1.82 -8.28 5.50
CA LEU A 51 3.08 -8.84 5.04
C LEU A 51 4.17 -8.53 6.08
N ASP A 52 4.92 -9.56 6.48
CA ASP A 52 6.20 -9.40 7.14
C ASP A 52 7.30 -9.84 6.19
N VAL A 53 8.23 -8.94 5.84
CA VAL A 53 9.35 -9.24 4.94
C VAL A 53 10.38 -10.19 5.55
N LYS A 54 10.27 -10.47 6.85
CA LYS A 54 11.11 -11.43 7.56
C LYS A 54 10.50 -12.83 7.66
N ASP A 55 9.25 -13.00 7.20
CA ASP A 55 8.50 -14.27 7.23
C ASP A 55 8.38 -14.83 5.79
N PRO A 56 9.11 -15.91 5.42
CA PRO A 56 9.23 -16.41 4.04
C PRO A 56 7.97 -17.07 3.46
#